data_AF-A0A7C1YU04-F1
#
_entry.id   AF-A0A7C1YU04-F1
#
_cell.length_a   1.000
_cell.length_b   1.000
_cell.length_c   1.000
_cell.angle_alpha   90.00
_cell.angle_beta   90.00
_cell.angle_gamma   90.00
#
_symmetry.space_group_name_H-M   'P 1'
#
loop_
_entity.id
_entity.type
_entity.pdbx_description
1 polymer ?
#
loop_
_entity_poly.entity_id
_entity_poly.type
_entity_poly.pdbx_seq_one_letter_code
_entity_poly.pdbx_strand_id
1 'polypeptide(L)' 'MKLKLNLEFSPPFNEVTKNLFDTFEFEKELTLEELIEFFGRTFGEEFLNLVWEKGNKGEFSQFLSIV' A
#
# COMPACT_ATOMS: atom_id res chain seq x y z
N MET A 1 -21.41 0.79 6.49
CA MET A 1 -20.79 2.06 6.06
C MET A 1 -19.59 1.67 5.20
N LYS A 2 -19.45 2.20 3.99
CA LYS A 2 -18.30 1.89 3.13
C LYS A 2 -17.19 2.90 3.41
N LEU A 3 -15.99 2.41 3.73
CA LEU A 3 -14.80 3.25 3.84
C LEU A 3 -14.23 3.44 2.44
N LYS A 4 -13.98 4.70 2.05
CA LYS A 4 -13.37 5.04 0.78
C LYS A 4 -11.99 5.60 1.03
N LEU A 5 -10.97 4.94 0.50
CA LEU A 5 -9.57 5.34 0.60
C LEU A 5 -9.10 5.83 -0.77
N ASN A 6 -8.81 7.12 -0.87
CA ASN A 6 -8.18 7.69 -2.06
C ASN A 6 -6.67 7.69 -1.80
N LEU A 7 -5.91 7.09 -2.71
CA LEU A 7 -4.46 7.02 -2.62
C LEU A 7 -3.82 7.77 -3.77
N GLU A 8 -2.74 8.46 -3.44
CA GLU A 8 -1.78 8.98 -4.39
C GLU A 8 -0.50 8.16 -4.27
N PHE A 9 -0.07 7.57 -5.38
CA PHE A 9 1.17 6.82 -5.46
C PHE A 9 2.27 7.73 -5.99
N SER A 10 3.25 8.01 -5.15
CA SER A 10 4.50 8.68 -5.54
C SER A 10 5.58 7.66 -5.90
N PRO A 11 6.62 8.01 -6.67
CA PRO A 11 7.78 7.14 -6.88
C PRO A 11 8.40 6.69 -5.55
N PRO A 12 8.78 5.40 -5.40
CA PRO A 12 8.76 4.33 -6.43
C PRO A 12 7.43 3.56 -6.55
N PHE A 13 6.40 3.86 -5.75
CA PHE A 13 5.15 3.09 -5.74
C PHE A 13 4.35 3.19 -7.04
N ASN A 14 4.35 4.35 -7.71
CA ASN A 14 3.66 4.52 -8.99
C ASN A 14 4.26 3.65 -10.12
N GLU A 15 5.55 3.32 -10.04
CA GLU A 15 6.21 2.46 -11.01
C GLU A 15 5.72 1.01 -10.88
N VAL A 16 5.39 0.57 -9.67
CA VAL A 16 4.85 -0.77 -9.41
C VAL A 16 3.35 -0.83 -9.66
N THR A 17 2.60 0.15 -9.15
CA THR A 17 1.13 0.19 -9.27
C THR A 17 0.65 0.59 -10.67
N LYS A 18 1.54 1.18 -11.49
CA LYS A 18 1.24 1.76 -12.82
C LYS A 18 0.17 2.87 -12.81
N ASN A 19 -0.16 3.38 -11.63
CA ASN A 19 -1.15 4.42 -11.40
C ASN A 19 -0.53 5.54 -10.55
N LEU A 20 -1.02 6.77 -10.73
CA LEU A 20 -0.69 7.90 -9.84
C LEU A 20 -1.75 8.10 -8.77
N PHE A 21 -3.00 7.79 -9.09
CA PHE A 21 -4.13 7.91 -8.18
C PHE A 21 -5.00 6.68 -8.30
N ASP A 22 -5.49 6.20 -7.18
CA ASP A 22 -6.46 5.11 -7.15
C ASP A 22 -7.41 5.28 -5.96
N THR A 23 -8.54 4.59 -6.04
CA THR A 23 -9.61 4.71 -5.07
C THR A 23 -10.12 3.33 -4.72
N PHE A 24 -9.99 2.97 -3.45
CA PHE A 24 -10.42 1.68 -2.94
C PHE A 24 -11.62 1.85 -2.01
N GLU A 25 -12.61 0.98 -2.18
CA GLU A 25 -13.77 0.92 -1.30
C GLU A 25 -13.72 -0.36 -0.47
N PHE A 26 -13.89 -0.22 0.84
CA PHE A 26 -13.89 -1.32 1.79
C PHE A 26 -15.21 -1.39 2.54
N GLU A 27 -15.74 -2.59 2.73
CA GLU A 27 -17.00 -2.82 3.43
C GLU A 27 -16.85 -2.89 4.96
N LYS A 28 -15.62 -3.07 5.43
CA LYS A 28 -15.24 -3.10 6.85
C LYS A 28 -14.02 -2.22 7.10
N GLU A 29 -13.82 -1.87 8.36
CA GLU A 29 -12.54 -1.32 8.82
C GLU A 29 -11.43 -2.36 8.61
N LEU A 30 -10.25 -1.88 8.24
CA LEU A 30 -9.05 -2.69 8.02
C LEU A 30 -7.95 -2.21 8.95
N THR A 31 -7.15 -3.15 9.47
CA THR A 31 -5.87 -2.78 10.08
C THR A 31 -4.87 -2.37 9.00
N LEU A 32 -3.78 -1.72 9.41
CA LEU A 32 -2.71 -1.35 8.48
C LEU A 32 -2.09 -2.58 7.82
N GLU A 33 -1.93 -3.68 8.55
CA GLU A 33 -1.44 -4.96 8.03
C GLU A 33 -2.39 -5.55 7.00
N GLU A 34 -3.71 -5.56 7.27
CA GLU A 34 -4.71 -6.04 6.31
C GLU A 34 -4.69 -5.21 5.02
N LEU A 35 -4.48 -3.89 5.14
CA LEU A 35 -4.37 -2.98 4.00
C LEU A 35 -3.10 -3.25 3.17
N ILE A 36 -1.97 -3.46 3.84
CA ILE A 36 -0.71 -3.79 3.17
C ILE A 36 -0.80 -5.16 2.48
N GLU A 37 -1.42 -6.16 3.12
CA GLU A 37 -1.67 -7.45 2.49
C GLU A 37 -2.57 -7.31 1.26
N PHE A 38 -3.62 -6.50 1.35
CA PHE A 38 -4.48 -6.20 0.20
C PHE A 38 -3.67 -5.62 -0.96
N PHE A 39 -2.82 -4.62 -0.72
CA PHE A 39 -1.98 -4.06 -1.77
C PHE A 39 -0.92 -5.02 -2.29
N GLY A 40 -0.34 -5.86 -1.44
CA GLY A 40 0.57 -6.92 -1.87
C GLY A 40 -0.09 -7.96 -2.77
N ARG A 41 -1.37 -8.30 -2.55
CA ARG A 41 -2.14 -9.18 -3.44
C ARG A 41 -2.50 -8.49 -4.76
N THR A 42 -2.79 -7.20 -4.72
CA THR A 42 -3.21 -6.41 -5.89
C THR A 42 -2.03 -6.07 -6.81
N PHE A 43 -0.90 -5.66 -6.24
CA PHE A 43 0.26 -5.14 -6.97
C PHE A 43 1.48 -6.07 -6.96
N GLY A 44 1.41 -7.17 -6.21
CA GLY A 44 2.45 -8.20 -6.16
C GLY A 44 3.55 -7.92 -5.15
N GLU A 45 4.54 -8.82 -5.14
CA GLU A 45 5.64 -8.84 -4.17
C GLU A 45 6.54 -7.59 -4.27
N GLU A 46 6.67 -7.00 -5.46
CA GLU A 46 7.40 -5.75 -5.66
C GLU A 46 6.87 -4.61 -4.79
N PHE A 47 5.55 -4.52 -4.62
CA PHE A 47 4.93 -3.51 -3.76
C PHE A 47 5.30 -3.75 -2.29
N LEU A 48 5.22 -5.01 -1.83
CA LEU A 48 5.58 -5.37 -0.45
C LEU A 48 7.05 -5.06 -0.16
N ASN A 49 7.95 -5.26 -1.13
CA ASN A 49 9.36 -4.92 -1.01
C ASN A 49 9.63 -3.41 -0.92
N LEU A 50 8.69 -2.57 -1.37
CA LEU A 50 8.76 -1.12 -1.19
C LEU A 50 8.21 -0.67 0.17
N VAL A 51 7.19 -1.38 0.69
CA VAL A 51 6.58 -1.11 2.01
C VAL A 51 7.51 -1.49 3.14
N TRP A 52 8.12 -2.67 3.07
CA TRP A 52 8.97 -3.20 4.14
C TRP A 52 10.44 -2.83 3.93
N GLU A 53 11.15 -2.56 5.01
CA GLU A 53 12.60 -2.48 4.96
C GLU A 53 13.21 -3.84 4.58
N LYS A 54 14.23 -3.83 3.72
CA LYS A 54 14.84 -5.05 3.19
C LYS A 54 15.38 -5.92 4.33
N GLY A 55 14.73 -7.07 4.55
CA GLY A 55 15.15 -8.07 5.53
C GLY A 55 14.31 -8.10 6.82
N ASN A 56 13.49 -7.07 7.09
CA ASN A 56 12.73 -6.94 8.34
C ASN A 56 11.24 -6.63 8.08
N LYS A 57 10.40 -7.67 7.96
CA LYS A 57 8.94 -7.47 8.03
C LYS A 57 8.57 -6.90 9.41
N GLY A 58 7.94 -5.73 9.42
CA GLY A 58 7.56 -5.01 10.65
C GLY A 58 8.18 -3.61 10.78
N GLU A 59 9.25 -3.32 10.02
CA GLU A 59 9.83 -1.98 9.92
C GLU A 59 9.41 -1.35 8.58
N PHE A 60 8.75 -0.21 8.65
CA PHE A 60 8.34 0.52 7.45
C PHE A 60 9.54 1.14 6.77
N SER A 61 9.63 0.89 5.46
CA SER A 61 10.56 1.56 4.58
C SER A 61 10.37 3.07 4.65
N GLN A 62 11.47 3.83 4.53
CA GLN A 62 11.46 5.29 4.46
C GLN A 62 10.66 5.82 3.26
N PHE A 63 10.38 4.98 2.26
CA PHE A 63 9.54 5.34 1.11
C PHE A 63 8.06 5.41 1.47
N LEU A 64 7.62 4.71 2.53
CA LEU A 64 6.23 4.76 2.97
C LEU A 64 6.00 6.01 3.83
N SER A 65 5.27 6.97 3.31
CA SER A 65 4.73 8.10 4.08
C SER A 65 3.20 8.04 4.10
N ILE A 66 2.63 8.01 5.30
CA ILE A 66 1.17 8.11 5.52
C ILE A 66 0.93 9.50 6.11
N VAL A 67 0.16 10.35 5.42
CA VAL A 67 -0.17 11.73 5.82
C VAL A 67 -1.66 11.86 6.10
#